data_AF-A0A7S0BTY9-F1
#
_entry.id   AF-A0A7S0BTY9-F1
#
_cell.length_a   1.000
_cell.length_b   1.000
_cell.length_c   1.000
_cell.angle_alpha   90.00
_cell.angle_beta   90.00
_cell.angle_gamma   90.00
#
_symmetry.space_group_name_H-M   'P 1'
#
loop_
_entity.id
_entity.type
_entity.pdbx_description
1 polymer ?
#
loop_
_entity_poly.entity_id
_entity_poly.type
_entity_poly.pdbx_seq_one_letter_code
_entity_poly.pdbx_strand_id
1 'polypeptide(L)'
;MKGLRVGSRALRGLTRLSRRGFSSEGAPEGANELPARESMGKYDVVIVGGGPAGLSAAIRLKQNAQKKDQDVSVCVLEKGSEVGAHILSGNVLDPRGLSELLPNWRNDETCPVKVRGGVDDRFYWLFNGFGIRLPVPPPMHNANNYVISLSQLSRWLGSKAEELGVEIYPGFSGSELLYDERGTVRGVATGDFGIGKD
;
A
#
# COMPACT_ATOMS: atom_id res chain seq x y z
N MET A 1 -44.21 -8.61 57.00
CA MET A 1 -44.23 -7.13 56.87
C MET A 1 -43.09 -6.70 55.96
N LYS A 2 -43.42 -5.98 54.87
CA LYS A 2 -42.63 -4.99 54.06
C LYS A 2 -41.10 -5.23 53.96
N GLY A 3 -40.44 -5.48 52.82
CA GLY A 3 -40.63 -4.97 51.46
C GLY A 3 -39.67 -3.80 51.19
N LEU A 4 -38.57 -4.01 50.44
CA LEU A 4 -37.99 -3.00 49.54
C LEU A 4 -37.02 -3.63 48.51
N ARG A 5 -37.35 -3.50 47.22
CA ARG A 5 -36.44 -3.66 46.06
C ARG A 5 -36.00 -2.27 45.60
N VAL A 6 -34.71 -2.11 45.33
CA VAL A 6 -34.07 -1.19 44.34
C VAL A 6 -32.73 -1.89 44.02
N GLY A 7 -32.23 -2.12 42.81
CA GLY A 7 -32.51 -1.58 41.48
C GLY A 7 -31.21 -1.07 40.84
N SER A 8 -30.66 -1.82 39.89
CA SER A 8 -29.83 -1.39 38.75
C SER A 8 -28.31 -1.09 38.89
N ARG A 9 -27.64 -1.39 37.76
CA ARG A 9 -26.32 -0.96 37.23
C ARG A 9 -25.12 -1.80 37.64
N ALA A 10 -24.72 -2.77 36.82
CA ALA A 10 -23.95 -2.62 35.57
C ALA A 10 -22.51 -2.14 35.82
N LEU A 11 -21.57 -3.09 35.70
CA LEU A 11 -20.21 -2.85 35.23
C LEU A 11 -19.91 -3.95 34.20
N ARG A 12 -20.60 -3.84 33.06
CA ARG A 12 -20.06 -4.28 31.77
C ARG A 12 -19.03 -3.23 31.39
N GLY A 13 -17.80 -3.64 31.07
CA GLY A 13 -16.79 -2.69 30.63
C GLY A 13 -15.38 -3.26 30.55
N LEU A 14 -15.20 -4.45 29.98
CA LEU A 14 -13.92 -4.78 29.36
C LEU A 14 -14.08 -4.57 27.86
N THR A 15 -13.49 -3.48 27.42
CA THR A 15 -13.35 -3.00 26.05
C THR A 15 -12.86 -4.13 25.14
N ARG A 16 -13.72 -4.57 24.22
CA ARG A 16 -13.33 -5.41 23.08
C ARG A 16 -12.43 -4.58 22.16
N LEU A 17 -11.18 -5.01 22.01
CA LEU A 17 -10.22 -4.51 21.03
C LEU A 17 -10.76 -4.77 19.62
N SER A 18 -10.82 -3.75 18.76
CA SER A 18 -11.48 -3.84 17.45
C SER A 18 -10.53 -4.32 16.35
N ARG A 19 -10.92 -5.43 15.72
CA ARG A 19 -10.38 -5.93 14.45
C ARG A 19 -11.02 -5.17 13.31
N ARG A 20 -10.24 -4.79 12.30
CA ARG A 20 -10.72 -4.07 11.10
C ARG A 20 -10.56 -4.93 9.86
N GLY A 21 -11.63 -5.04 9.07
CA GLY A 21 -11.68 -5.82 7.83
C GLY A 21 -12.04 -4.95 6.63
N PHE A 22 -11.43 -5.26 5.48
CA PHE A 22 -11.70 -4.65 4.18
C PHE A 22 -12.13 -5.77 3.21
N SER A 23 -13.26 -5.62 2.52
CA SER A 23 -13.85 -6.66 1.65
C SER A 23 -14.39 -6.10 0.33
N SER A 24 -14.33 -6.90 -0.75
CA SER A 24 -14.94 -6.61 -2.05
C SER A 24 -16.40 -7.06 -2.14
N GLU A 25 -17.22 -6.37 -2.95
CA GLU A 25 -18.65 -6.65 -3.07
C GLU A 25 -18.97 -8.02 -3.70
N GLY A 26 -20.01 -8.67 -3.15
CA GLY A 26 -20.78 -9.74 -3.81
C GLY A 26 -20.86 -11.10 -3.08
N ALA A 27 -21.66 -11.24 -2.00
CA ALA A 27 -22.46 -12.45 -1.65
C ALA A 27 -23.24 -12.26 -0.30
N PRO A 28 -24.26 -13.10 0.00
CA PRO A 28 -25.33 -12.81 0.95
C PRO A 28 -24.88 -12.90 2.42
N GLU A 29 -25.68 -12.30 3.29
CA GLU A 29 -25.50 -12.35 4.75
C GLU A 29 -25.51 -13.81 5.25
N GLY A 30 -24.42 -14.20 5.93
CA GLY A 30 -24.36 -15.45 6.69
C GLY A 30 -23.19 -16.36 6.31
N ALA A 31 -21.96 -15.97 6.65
CA ALA A 31 -20.83 -16.90 6.70
C ALA A 31 -19.91 -16.56 7.89
N ASN A 32 -19.78 -17.53 8.80
CA ASN A 32 -18.91 -17.60 9.98
C ASN A 32 -18.57 -16.27 10.69
N GLU A 33 -19.30 -16.00 11.79
CA GLU A 33 -19.03 -14.91 12.73
C GLU A 33 -17.65 -15.06 13.39
N LEU A 34 -16.64 -14.45 12.76
CA LEU A 34 -15.56 -13.83 13.51
C LEU A 34 -16.18 -12.67 14.30
N PRO A 35 -15.77 -12.45 15.58
CA PRO A 35 -16.43 -11.48 16.46
C PRO A 35 -16.51 -10.11 15.78
N ALA A 36 -17.67 -9.46 15.88
CA ALA A 36 -18.02 -8.17 15.25
C ALA A 36 -16.78 -7.30 14.99
N ARG A 37 -16.20 -7.47 13.80
CA ARG A 37 -15.08 -6.67 13.31
C ARG A 37 -15.69 -5.35 12.87
N GLU A 38 -15.10 -4.23 13.26
CA GLU A 38 -15.52 -2.94 12.72
C GLU A 38 -15.10 -2.93 11.25
N SER A 39 -16.07 -3.15 10.35
CA SER A 39 -15.84 -3.09 8.91
C SER A 39 -15.45 -1.65 8.56
N MET A 40 -14.24 -1.45 8.02
CA MET A 40 -13.74 -0.13 7.64
C MET A 40 -14.20 0.30 6.24
N GLY A 41 -15.25 -0.31 5.72
CA GLY A 41 -15.81 0.02 4.40
C GLY A 41 -15.68 -1.12 3.42
N LYS A 42 -16.59 -1.14 2.45
CA LYS A 42 -16.57 -2.04 1.30
C LYS A 42 -15.84 -1.33 0.16
N TYR A 43 -14.93 -2.02 -0.50
CA TYR A 43 -14.15 -1.48 -1.63
C TYR A 43 -14.17 -2.47 -2.78
N ASP A 44 -14.31 -2.00 -4.01
CA ASP A 44 -14.25 -2.85 -5.20
C ASP A 44 -12.87 -3.49 -5.34
N VAL A 45 -11.81 -2.73 -5.00
CA VAL A 45 -10.43 -3.21 -5.02
C VAL A 45 -9.70 -2.81 -3.75
N VAL A 46 -9.08 -3.79 -3.10
CA VAL A 46 -8.14 -3.58 -1.99
C VAL A 46 -6.74 -3.99 -2.43
N ILE A 47 -5.78 -3.07 -2.31
CA ILE A 47 -4.37 -3.26 -2.64
C ILE A 47 -3.58 -3.31 -1.35
N VAL A 48 -2.81 -4.38 -1.13
CA VAL A 48 -1.95 -4.52 0.04
C VAL A 48 -0.53 -4.10 -0.33
N GLY A 49 -0.11 -2.94 0.16
CA GLY A 49 1.22 -2.35 0.00
C GLY A 49 1.20 -1.04 -0.80
N GLY A 50 1.62 0.06 -0.16
CA GLY A 50 1.84 1.38 -0.74
C GLY A 50 3.23 1.55 -1.38
N GLY A 51 3.73 0.49 -2.01
CA GLY A 51 4.95 0.53 -2.82
C GLY A 51 4.68 1.01 -4.25
N PRO A 52 5.72 1.15 -5.09
CA PRO A 52 5.56 1.65 -6.47
C PRO A 52 4.61 0.76 -7.29
N ALA A 53 4.62 -0.55 -7.09
CA ALA A 53 3.72 -1.47 -7.80
C ALA A 53 2.25 -1.27 -7.38
N GLY A 54 1.95 -1.27 -6.08
CA GLY A 54 0.59 -1.11 -5.56
C GLY A 54 0.00 0.26 -5.91
N LEU A 55 0.78 1.32 -5.76
CA LEU A 55 0.36 2.68 -6.13
C LEU A 55 0.16 2.82 -7.64
N SER A 56 1.02 2.20 -8.46
CA SER A 56 0.84 2.19 -9.91
C SER A 56 -0.44 1.48 -10.33
N ALA A 57 -0.76 0.35 -9.69
CA ALA A 57 -2.00 -0.38 -9.94
C ALA A 57 -3.22 0.47 -9.55
N ALA A 58 -3.19 1.12 -8.38
CA ALA A 58 -4.26 1.98 -7.89
C ALA A 58 -4.53 3.15 -8.86
N ILE A 59 -3.46 3.86 -9.27
CA ILE A 59 -3.53 4.96 -10.25
C ILE A 59 -4.14 4.48 -11.56
N ARG A 60 -3.64 3.36 -12.11
CA ARG A 60 -4.12 2.85 -13.39
C ARG A 60 -5.59 2.41 -13.32
N LEU A 61 -6.01 1.81 -12.21
CA LEU A 61 -7.41 1.44 -12.00
C LEU A 61 -8.32 2.68 -12.02
N LYS A 62 -7.99 3.73 -11.26
CA LYS A 62 -8.79 4.97 -11.25
C LYS A 62 -8.77 5.69 -12.59
N GLN A 63 -7.63 5.75 -13.28
CA GLN A 63 -7.55 6.29 -14.65
C GLN A 63 -8.47 5.54 -15.62
N ASN A 64 -8.51 4.20 -15.53
CA ASN A 64 -9.37 3.39 -16.38
C ASN A 64 -10.85 3.53 -16.03
N ALA A 65 -11.18 3.61 -14.74
CA ALA A 65 -12.54 3.84 -14.25
C ALA A 65 -13.08 5.20 -14.74
N GLN A 66 -12.29 6.27 -14.60
CA GLN A 66 -12.63 7.60 -15.12
C GLN A 66 -12.86 7.61 -16.65
N LYS A 67 -12.02 6.92 -17.43
CA LYS A 67 -12.20 6.80 -18.88
C LYS A 67 -13.49 6.09 -19.28
N LYS A 68 -14.01 5.20 -18.41
CA LYS A 68 -15.22 4.43 -18.64
C LYS A 68 -16.45 5.02 -17.93
N ASP A 69 -16.29 6.17 -17.26
CA ASP A 69 -17.31 6.79 -16.42
C ASP A 69 -17.88 5.81 -15.37
N GLN A 70 -16.97 5.06 -14.73
CA GLN A 70 -17.29 4.10 -13.68
C GLN A 70 -16.82 4.62 -12.34
N ASP A 71 -17.68 4.51 -11.34
CA ASP A 71 -17.27 4.69 -9.95
C ASP A 71 -16.70 3.38 -9.42
N VAL A 72 -15.41 3.38 -9.13
CA VAL A 72 -14.66 2.24 -8.59
C VAL A 72 -13.94 2.71 -7.35
N SER A 73 -14.30 2.10 -6.22
CA SER A 73 -13.70 2.34 -4.91
C SER A 73 -12.41 1.52 -4.77
N VAL A 74 -11.29 2.22 -4.53
CA VAL A 74 -9.95 1.61 -4.45
C VAL A 74 -9.29 2.01 -3.14
N CYS A 75 -8.90 1.02 -2.35
CA CYS A 75 -8.20 1.19 -1.09
C CYS A 75 -6.78 0.61 -1.20
N VAL A 76 -5.79 1.33 -0.66
CA VAL A 76 -4.41 0.88 -0.50
C VAL A 76 -4.08 0.81 0.98
N LEU A 77 -3.74 -0.38 1.48
CA LEU A 77 -3.24 -0.56 2.84
C LEU A 77 -1.72 -0.49 2.84
N GLU A 78 -1.13 0.39 3.65
CA GLU A 78 0.32 0.50 3.81
C GLU A 78 0.71 0.22 5.27
N LYS A 79 1.68 -0.67 5.47
CA LYS A 79 2.14 -1.06 6.81
C LYS A 79 2.93 0.05 7.50
N GLY A 80 3.75 0.78 6.74
CA GLY A 80 4.53 1.91 7.25
C GLY A 80 3.62 3.01 7.80
N SER A 81 4.13 3.75 8.78
CA SER A 81 3.42 4.90 9.37
C SER A 81 3.08 5.99 8.35
N GLU A 82 3.77 5.98 7.21
CA GLU A 82 3.52 6.80 6.04
C GLU A 82 3.96 6.03 4.79
N VAL A 83 3.47 6.43 3.62
CA VAL A 83 3.92 5.88 2.34
C VAL A 83 5.44 6.08 2.20
N GLY A 84 6.13 5.03 1.76
CA GLY A 84 7.58 5.06 1.59
C GLY A 84 8.40 4.82 2.86
N ALA A 85 7.81 4.76 4.06
CA ALA A 85 8.57 4.53 5.31
C ALA A 85 9.31 3.18 5.35
N HIS A 86 8.74 2.14 4.73
CA HIS A 86 9.35 0.81 4.62
C HIS A 86 9.99 0.54 3.26
N ILE A 87 10.12 1.56 2.40
CA ILE A 87 10.77 1.42 1.10
C ILE A 87 12.27 1.71 1.24
N LEU A 88 13.10 0.74 0.90
CA LEU A 88 14.56 0.83 0.90
C LEU A 88 15.12 0.43 -0.46
N SER A 89 15.82 1.36 -1.14
CA SER A 89 16.55 1.06 -2.39
C SER A 89 17.51 2.18 -2.77
N GLY A 90 18.70 1.83 -3.29
CA GLY A 90 19.65 2.76 -3.93
C GLY A 90 19.36 2.97 -5.43
N ASN A 91 18.08 3.03 -5.78
CA ASN A 91 17.53 2.67 -7.08
C ASN A 91 18.07 3.46 -8.28
N VAL A 92 18.29 2.75 -9.39
CA VAL A 92 18.38 3.32 -10.73
C VAL A 92 17.10 2.99 -11.49
N LEU A 93 16.27 4.02 -11.72
CA LEU A 93 14.95 3.88 -12.32
C LEU A 93 15.03 3.95 -13.86
N ASP A 94 14.52 2.92 -14.52
CA ASP A 94 14.09 3.00 -15.91
C ASP A 94 12.76 3.78 -16.00
N PRO A 95 12.71 4.92 -16.70
CA PRO A 95 11.54 5.79 -16.72
C PRO A 95 10.38 5.28 -17.57
N ARG A 96 10.52 4.15 -18.30
CA ARG A 96 9.48 3.66 -19.22
C ARG A 96 8.14 3.45 -18.54
N GLY A 97 8.10 2.68 -17.45
CA GLY A 97 6.85 2.40 -16.73
C GLY A 97 6.21 3.66 -16.14
N LEU A 98 7.02 4.56 -15.59
CA LEU A 98 6.53 5.84 -15.07
C LEU A 98 5.98 6.73 -16.19
N SER A 99 6.64 6.76 -17.35
CA SER A 99 6.20 7.55 -18.52
C SER A 99 4.92 6.97 -19.14
N GLU A 100 4.69 5.67 -19.06
CA GLU A 100 3.44 5.05 -19.49
C GLU A 100 2.28 5.35 -18.52
N LEU A 101 2.55 5.35 -17.21
CA LEU A 101 1.55 5.60 -16.18
C LEU A 101 1.17 7.08 -16.07
N LEU A 102 2.16 7.97 -16.09
CA LEU A 102 2.01 9.41 -15.87
C LEU A 102 2.82 10.19 -16.92
N PRO A 103 2.38 10.27 -18.19
CA PRO A 103 3.18 10.81 -19.29
C PRO A 103 3.83 12.19 -19.06
N ASN A 104 3.16 13.05 -18.28
CA ASN A 104 3.61 14.42 -17.99
C ASN A 104 4.43 14.56 -16.71
N TRP A 105 4.89 13.46 -16.10
CA TRP A 105 5.60 13.47 -14.82
C TRP A 105 6.82 14.40 -14.78
N ARG A 106 7.49 14.62 -15.93
CA ARG A 106 8.67 15.50 -16.04
C ARG A 106 8.35 16.98 -15.83
N ASN A 107 7.11 17.39 -16.08
CA ASN A 107 6.66 18.76 -15.94
C ASN A 107 6.09 19.05 -14.54
N ASP A 108 5.95 18.01 -13.72
CA ASP A 108 5.50 18.16 -12.35
C ASP A 108 6.68 18.54 -11.45
N GLU A 109 6.66 19.77 -10.92
CA GLU A 109 7.72 20.31 -10.07
C GLU A 109 7.93 19.51 -8.77
N THR A 110 6.86 18.85 -8.31
CA THR A 110 6.87 18.00 -7.11
C THR A 110 7.46 16.62 -7.36
N CYS A 111 7.66 16.23 -8.63
CA CYS A 111 8.21 14.93 -8.97
C CYS A 111 9.66 14.79 -8.47
N PRO A 112 10.01 13.72 -7.72
CA PRO A 112 11.34 13.55 -7.15
C PRO A 112 12.38 13.03 -8.15
N VAL A 113 11.97 12.64 -9.37
CA VAL A 113 12.83 12.02 -10.38
C VAL A 113 13.59 13.10 -11.18
N LYS A 114 14.68 13.63 -10.60
CA LYS A 114 15.41 14.78 -11.16
C LYS A 114 16.83 14.46 -11.64
N VAL A 115 17.51 13.48 -11.03
CA VAL A 115 18.93 13.18 -11.30
C VAL A 115 19.04 12.14 -12.42
N ARG A 116 19.59 12.54 -13.57
CA ARG A 116 19.89 11.60 -14.66
C ARG A 116 20.99 10.61 -14.23
N GLY A 117 20.76 9.33 -14.48
CA GLY A 117 21.72 8.26 -14.31
C GLY A 117 22.60 8.07 -15.55
N GLY A 118 23.57 7.15 -15.45
CA GLY A 118 24.40 6.74 -16.57
C GLY A 118 25.34 7.80 -17.14
N VAL A 119 25.65 8.85 -16.37
CA VAL A 119 26.70 9.83 -16.73
C VAL A 119 28.08 9.15 -16.78
N ASP A 120 28.33 8.21 -15.86
CA ASP A 120 29.52 7.37 -15.84
C ASP A 120 29.20 6.04 -15.14
N ASP A 121 28.90 5.02 -15.92
CA ASP A 121 28.70 3.67 -15.40
C ASP A 121 30.06 3.00 -15.14
N ARG A 122 30.23 2.46 -13.93
CA ARG A 122 31.45 1.73 -13.55
C ARG A 122 31.10 0.41 -12.91
N PHE A 123 31.73 -0.66 -13.39
CA PHE A 123 31.60 -1.99 -12.83
C PHE A 123 32.96 -2.41 -12.25
N TYR A 124 32.97 -2.82 -10.99
CA TYR A 124 34.17 -3.21 -10.27
C TYR A 124 34.01 -4.60 -9.69
N TRP A 125 35.08 -5.39 -9.78
CA TRP A 125 35.25 -6.58 -8.98
C TRP A 125 36.17 -6.26 -7.81
N LEU A 126 35.70 -6.51 -6.59
CA LEU A 126 36.41 -6.15 -5.37
C LEU A 126 37.14 -7.36 -4.78
N PHE A 127 38.38 -7.13 -4.35
CA PHE A 127 39.20 -8.07 -3.58
C PHE A 127 39.54 -7.43 -2.23
N ASN A 128 40.18 -8.19 -1.34
CA ASN A 128 40.68 -7.61 -0.10
C ASN A 128 41.79 -6.59 -0.39
N GLY A 129 41.51 -5.30 -0.16
CA GLY A 129 42.47 -4.21 -0.32
C GLY A 129 42.58 -3.58 -1.71
N PHE A 130 41.90 -4.09 -2.74
CA PHE A 130 41.89 -3.48 -4.08
C PHE A 130 40.64 -3.86 -4.90
N GLY A 131 40.43 -3.19 -6.03
CA GLY A 131 39.38 -3.53 -6.97
C GLY A 131 39.83 -3.36 -8.41
N ILE A 132 39.38 -4.25 -9.30
CA ILE A 132 39.64 -4.16 -10.74
C ILE A 132 38.40 -3.59 -11.44
N ARG A 133 38.60 -2.60 -12.32
CA ARG A 133 37.53 -2.10 -13.18
C ARG A 133 37.32 -3.11 -14.32
N LEU A 134 36.09 -3.54 -14.49
CA LEU A 134 35.67 -4.42 -15.58
C LEU A 134 34.82 -3.61 -16.59
N PRO A 135 34.69 -4.08 -17.85
CA PRO A 135 33.70 -3.54 -18.77
C PRO A 135 32.30 -3.63 -18.16
N VAL A 136 31.51 -2.57 -18.30
CA VAL A 136 30.13 -2.57 -17.82
C VAL A 136 29.31 -3.55 -18.66
N PRO A 137 28.62 -4.53 -18.05
CA PRO A 137 27.76 -5.44 -18.79
C PRO A 137 26.62 -4.68 -19.50
N PRO A 138 26.18 -5.10 -20.69
CA PRO A 138 25.12 -4.39 -21.43
C PRO A 138 23.83 -4.11 -20.64
N PRO A 139 23.30 -5.04 -19.81
CA PRO A 139 22.11 -4.77 -18.99
C PRO A 139 22.30 -3.73 -17.89
N MET A 140 23.53 -3.34 -17.59
CA MET A 140 23.88 -2.38 -16.53
C MET A 140 24.16 -0.98 -17.07
N HIS A 141 23.92 -0.71 -18.36
CA HIS A 141 24.00 0.64 -18.92
C HIS A 141 22.79 1.48 -18.51
N ASN A 142 23.06 2.69 -17.99
CA ASN A 142 22.04 3.54 -17.36
C ASN A 142 21.83 4.89 -18.06
N ALA A 143 22.31 5.07 -19.29
CA ALA A 143 22.29 6.36 -19.99
C ALA A 143 20.90 7.04 -20.07
N ASN A 144 19.82 6.25 -20.04
CA ASN A 144 18.44 6.74 -20.10
C ASN A 144 17.67 6.60 -18.76
N ASN A 145 18.37 6.21 -17.69
CA ASN A 145 17.79 5.95 -16.38
C ASN A 145 17.96 7.16 -15.45
N TYR A 146 17.39 7.08 -14.25
CA TYR A 146 17.48 8.10 -13.22
C TYR A 146 17.95 7.52 -11.90
N VAL A 147 18.85 8.21 -11.20
CA VAL A 147 19.18 7.86 -9.82
C VAL A 147 18.14 8.49 -8.90
N ILE A 148 17.45 7.68 -8.11
CA ILE A 148 16.32 8.16 -7.30
C ILE A 148 16.34 7.59 -5.89
N SER A 149 15.63 8.28 -4.99
CA SER A 149 15.09 7.64 -3.79
C SER A 149 13.75 6.99 -4.11
N LEU A 150 13.67 5.67 -3.99
CA LEU A 150 12.43 4.94 -4.26
C LEU A 150 11.33 5.27 -3.23
N SER A 151 11.70 5.62 -2.00
CA SER A 151 10.75 6.05 -0.98
C SER A 151 10.11 7.39 -1.34
N GLN A 152 10.91 8.34 -1.84
CA GLN A 152 10.39 9.63 -2.34
C GLN A 152 9.50 9.45 -3.57
N LEU A 153 9.88 8.57 -4.51
CA LEU A 153 9.01 8.23 -5.64
C LEU A 153 7.68 7.63 -5.17
N SER A 154 7.71 6.71 -4.20
CA SER A 154 6.49 6.08 -3.68
C SER A 154 5.59 7.11 -2.98
N ARG A 155 6.16 8.05 -2.20
CA ARG A 155 5.39 9.15 -1.59
C ARG A 155 4.70 10.01 -2.64
N TRP A 156 5.43 10.40 -3.68
CA TRP A 156 4.89 11.20 -4.77
C TRP A 156 3.80 10.43 -5.54
N LEU A 157 3.99 9.14 -5.83
CA LEU A 157 2.94 8.28 -6.39
C LEU A 157 1.72 8.17 -5.47
N GLY A 158 1.93 8.17 -4.15
CA GLY A 158 0.85 8.22 -3.15
C GLY A 158 -0.03 9.45 -3.35
N SER A 159 0.57 10.63 -3.40
CA SER A 159 -0.17 11.87 -3.67
C SER A 159 -0.89 11.84 -5.03
N LYS A 160 -0.28 11.27 -6.07
CA LYS A 160 -0.94 11.09 -7.38
C LYS A 160 -2.11 10.11 -7.35
N ALA A 161 -2.04 9.09 -6.51
CA ALA A 161 -3.15 8.17 -6.31
C ALA A 161 -4.30 8.86 -5.53
N GLU A 162 -3.99 9.61 -4.48
CA GLU A 162 -4.97 10.38 -3.70
C GLU A 162 -5.67 11.45 -4.54
N GLU A 163 -4.94 12.15 -5.42
CA GLU A 163 -5.51 13.09 -6.42
C GLU A 163 -6.57 12.43 -7.33
N LEU A 164 -6.48 11.12 -7.55
CA LEU A 164 -7.44 10.34 -8.34
C LEU A 164 -8.56 9.71 -7.49
N GLY A 165 -8.60 10.00 -6.18
CA GLY A 165 -9.59 9.46 -5.25
C GLY A 165 -9.29 8.03 -4.80
N VAL A 166 -8.03 7.60 -4.82
CA VAL A 166 -7.61 6.38 -4.12
C VAL A 166 -7.52 6.69 -2.62
N GLU A 167 -8.09 5.82 -1.79
CA GLU A 167 -7.96 5.93 -0.34
C GLU A 167 -6.72 5.17 0.13
N ILE A 168 -5.78 5.85 0.79
CA ILE A 168 -4.54 5.26 1.28
C ILE A 168 -4.55 5.24 2.81
N TYR A 169 -4.36 4.06 3.39
CA TYR A 169 -4.37 3.82 4.82
C TYR A 169 -2.97 3.39 5.31
N PRO A 170 -2.09 4.34 5.65
CA PRO A 170 -0.82 4.02 6.29
C PRO A 170 -1.01 3.56 7.75
N GLY A 171 -0.07 2.76 8.25
CA GLY A 171 -0.11 2.14 9.56
C GLY A 171 -0.97 0.86 9.63
N PHE A 172 -1.59 0.43 8.53
CA PHE A 172 -2.47 -0.74 8.49
C PHE A 172 -1.81 -1.89 7.72
N SER A 173 -1.37 -2.91 8.46
CA SER A 173 -0.83 -4.14 7.87
C SER A 173 -1.95 -5.10 7.51
N GLY A 174 -2.13 -5.44 6.24
CA GLY A 174 -2.93 -6.58 5.82
C GLY A 174 -2.33 -7.88 6.36
N SER A 175 -2.95 -8.48 7.37
CA SER A 175 -2.37 -9.55 8.19
C SER A 175 -3.01 -10.91 7.96
N GLU A 176 -4.26 -10.94 7.49
CA GLU A 176 -5.02 -12.17 7.25
C GLU A 176 -5.85 -12.02 5.98
N LEU A 177 -5.82 -13.03 5.09
CA LEU A 177 -6.72 -13.09 3.93
C LEU A 177 -8.09 -13.61 4.37
N LEU A 178 -9.14 -12.96 3.87
CA LEU A 178 -10.52 -13.37 4.10
C LEU A 178 -10.98 -14.19 2.91
N TYR A 179 -11.58 -15.34 3.16
CA TYR A 179 -12.08 -16.25 2.13
C TYR A 179 -13.59 -16.43 2.24
N ASP A 180 -14.27 -16.65 1.11
CA ASP A 180 -15.65 -17.13 1.12
C ASP A 180 -15.76 -18.66 1.20
N GLU A 181 -17.00 -19.15 1.25
CA GLU A 181 -17.34 -20.58 1.32
C GLU A 181 -16.80 -21.40 0.14
N ARG A 182 -16.49 -20.75 -0.98
CA ARG A 182 -15.91 -21.39 -2.17
C ARG A 182 -14.38 -21.38 -2.16
N GLY A 183 -13.76 -20.82 -1.12
CA GLY A 183 -12.32 -20.65 -1.00
C GLY A 183 -11.77 -19.49 -1.83
N THR A 184 -12.62 -18.56 -2.29
CA THR A 184 -12.18 -17.38 -3.05
C THR A 184 -11.80 -16.26 -2.09
N VAL A 185 -10.70 -15.55 -2.36
CA VAL A 185 -10.30 -14.38 -1.56
C VAL A 185 -11.35 -13.27 -1.71
N ARG A 186 -11.86 -12.78 -0.57
CA ARG A 186 -12.86 -11.73 -0.43
C ARG A 186 -12.32 -10.41 0.09
N GLY A 187 -11.11 -10.42 0.64
CA GLY A 187 -10.58 -9.25 1.31
C GLY A 187 -9.40 -9.56 2.21
N VAL A 188 -9.12 -8.60 3.08
CA VAL A 188 -8.00 -8.65 4.03
C VAL A 188 -8.42 -8.05 5.37
N ALA A 189 -7.97 -8.66 6.46
CA ALA A 189 -8.08 -8.08 7.79
C ALA A 189 -6.74 -7.51 8.25
N THR A 190 -6.79 -6.41 9.01
CA THR A 190 -5.60 -5.77 9.56
C THR A 190 -5.17 -6.42 10.87
N GLY A 191 -3.93 -6.16 11.30
CA GLY A 191 -3.42 -6.64 12.59
C GLY A 191 -4.19 -6.06 13.79
N ASP A 192 -4.15 -6.78 14.91
CA ASP A 192 -4.71 -6.36 16.20
C ASP A 192 -3.84 -5.23 16.80
N PHE A 193 -4.47 -4.12 17.21
CA PHE A 193 -3.80 -3.07 17.97
C PHE A 193 -4.14 -3.23 19.46
N GLY A 194 -3.13 -3.21 20.34
CA GLY A 194 -3.35 -3.17 21.80
C GLY A 194 -3.55 -4.54 22.49
N ILE A 195 -2.91 -5.61 22.00
CA ILE A 195 -2.82 -6.85 22.77
C ILE A 195 -1.89 -6.59 23.97
N GLY A 196 -2.44 -6.62 25.19
CA GLY A 196 -1.65 -6.58 26.41
C GLY A 196 -0.69 -7.77 26.45
N LYS A 197 0.57 -7.52 26.85
CA LYS A 197 1.46 -8.59 27.29
C LYS A 197 0.98 -9.04 28.67
N ASP A 198 0.16 -10.07 28.70
CA ASP A 198 0.05 -10.90 29.91
C ASP A 198 1.28 -11.82 29.98
#